data_AF-A0A431RA47-F1
#
_entry.id   AF-A0A431RA47-F1
#
_cell.length_a   1.000
_cell.length_b   1.000
_cell.length_c   1.000
_cell.angle_alpha   90.00
_cell.angle_beta   90.00
_cell.angle_gamma   90.00
#
_symmetry.space_group_name_H-M   'P 1'
#
loop_
_entity.id
_entity.type
_entity.pdbx_description
1 polymer ?
#
loop_
_entity_poly.entity_id
_entity_poly.type
_entity_poly.pdbx_seq_one_letter_code
_entity_poly.pdbx_strand_id
1 'polypeptide(L)'
;MATNHPGFGVMIGMLGGNADTVKAHQSAMNKIIATATVANDTLTLTFLDGSILKAVDSGQSCCEHRYMVCDDDLAAYAGSVFTGMEIRDAPNEPDDYGEHEVQFLYVNTSNGPFHVASHNEHNGYYGGFWITLNYEPA
;
A
#
# COMPACT_ATOMS: atom_id res chain seq x y z
N MET A 1 1.77 -10.10 28.95
CA MET A 1 1.50 -10.62 27.60
C MET A 1 0.55 -9.66 26.94
N ALA A 2 1.06 -8.75 26.09
CA ALA A 2 0.21 -7.81 25.37
C ALA A 2 -0.43 -8.55 24.20
N THR A 3 -1.75 -8.62 24.19
CA THR A 3 -2.54 -9.14 23.08
C THR A 3 -2.37 -8.18 21.90
N ASN A 4 -1.63 -8.65 20.88
CA ASN A 4 -1.57 -8.00 19.57
C ASN A 4 -2.98 -8.00 18.98
N HIS A 5 -3.69 -6.89 19.14
CA HIS A 5 -4.88 -6.64 18.34
C HIS A 5 -4.38 -6.20 16.97
N PRO A 6 -4.58 -6.98 15.89
CA PRO A 6 -4.32 -6.48 14.56
C PRO A 6 -5.17 -5.23 14.35
N GLY A 7 -4.52 -4.11 14.06
CA GLY A 7 -5.21 -2.86 13.74
C GLY A 7 -6.19 -3.10 12.59
N PHE A 8 -7.35 -2.46 12.68
CA PHE A 8 -8.47 -2.62 11.74
C PHE A 8 -8.09 -2.43 10.25
N GLY A 9 -6.97 -1.79 9.93
CA GLY A 9 -6.51 -1.50 8.57
C GLY A 9 -6.27 -2.71 7.65
N VAL A 10 -6.13 -3.92 8.21
CA VAL A 10 -5.95 -5.17 7.43
C VAL A 10 -7.25 -6.00 7.33
N MET A 11 -8.28 -5.68 8.11
CA MET A 11 -9.48 -6.52 8.23
C MET A 11 -10.30 -6.58 6.93
N ILE A 12 -10.07 -5.67 5.98
CA ILE A 12 -10.68 -5.70 4.64
C ILE A 12 -10.06 -6.76 3.71
N GLY A 13 -8.85 -7.26 4.01
CA GLY A 13 -8.23 -8.39 3.29
C GLY A 13 -8.70 -9.79 3.75
N MET A 14 -9.55 -9.86 4.79
CA MET A 14 -10.02 -11.14 5.36
C MET A 14 -11.13 -11.82 4.54
N LEU A 15 -11.76 -11.13 3.58
CA LEU A 15 -12.87 -11.64 2.79
C LEU A 15 -12.40 -12.18 1.42
N GLY A 16 -11.58 -13.24 1.45
CA GLY A 16 -11.56 -14.22 0.36
C GLY A 16 -10.49 -14.12 -0.75
N GLY A 17 -9.22 -13.84 -0.43
CA GLY A 17 -8.16 -14.00 -1.44
C GLY A 17 -6.74 -13.58 -1.10
N ASN A 18 -6.49 -13.03 0.10
CA ASN A 18 -5.25 -12.27 0.34
C ASN A 18 -4.45 -12.71 1.59
N ALA A 19 -4.42 -14.02 1.89
CA ALA A 19 -3.77 -14.54 3.08
C ALA A 19 -2.26 -14.23 3.17
N ASP A 20 -1.58 -14.21 2.03
CA ASP A 20 -0.13 -13.91 2.00
C ASP A 20 0.16 -12.43 2.21
N THR A 21 -0.69 -11.54 1.69
CA THR A 21 -0.64 -10.10 2.04
C THR A 21 -0.86 -9.86 3.53
N VAL A 22 -1.81 -10.57 4.15
CA VAL A 22 -2.04 -10.47 5.60
C VAL A 22 -0.81 -10.92 6.37
N LYS A 23 -0.18 -12.04 5.98
CA LYS A 23 1.06 -12.51 6.60
C LYS A 23 2.19 -11.52 6.41
N ALA A 24 2.39 -11.01 5.19
CA ALA A 24 3.42 -10.03 4.87
C ALA A 24 3.27 -8.77 5.73
N HIS A 25 2.03 -8.26 5.85
CA HIS A 25 1.70 -7.15 6.75
C HIS A 25 2.09 -7.45 8.20
N GLN A 26 1.62 -8.59 8.73
CA GLN A 26 1.89 -9.00 10.10
C GLN A 26 3.39 -9.18 10.38
N SER A 27 4.14 -9.71 9.40
CA SER A 27 5.60 -9.88 9.51
C SER A 27 6.34 -8.55 9.55
N ALA A 28 5.79 -7.49 8.96
CA ALA A 28 6.39 -6.16 8.94
C ALA A 28 6.06 -5.30 10.17
N MET A 29 5.01 -5.63 10.92
CA MET A 29 4.51 -4.84 12.04
C MET A 29 5.57 -4.52 13.09
N ASN A 30 5.56 -3.28 13.59
CA ASN A 30 6.43 -2.74 14.64
C ASN A 30 7.93 -2.67 14.28
N LYS A 31 8.29 -2.84 13.00
CA LYS A 31 9.66 -2.63 12.54
C LYS A 31 9.95 -1.16 12.32
N ILE A 32 11.22 -0.80 12.43
CA ILE A 32 11.70 0.57 12.18
C ILE A 32 12.06 0.71 10.71
N ILE A 33 11.49 1.69 10.04
CA ILE A 33 11.75 2.00 8.64
C ILE A 33 13.18 2.56 8.52
N ALA A 34 13.99 1.93 7.68
CA ALA A 34 15.28 2.47 7.25
C ALA A 34 15.07 3.46 6.10
N THR A 35 14.30 3.05 5.08
CA THR A 35 13.96 3.87 3.91
C THR A 35 12.57 3.52 3.39
N ALA A 36 11.91 4.48 2.76
CA ALA A 36 10.65 4.32 2.05
C ALA A 36 10.79 4.93 0.65
N THR A 37 10.31 4.24 -0.38
CA THR A 37 10.37 4.72 -1.77
C THR A 37 9.16 4.26 -2.56
N VAL A 38 8.67 5.10 -3.47
CA VAL A 38 7.74 4.70 -4.54
C VAL A 38 8.48 4.79 -5.86
N ALA A 39 8.62 3.66 -6.56
CA ALA A 39 9.26 3.59 -7.86
C ALA A 39 8.73 2.37 -8.63
N ASN A 40 8.52 2.53 -9.94
CA ASN A 40 7.97 1.48 -10.82
C ASN A 40 6.69 0.86 -10.23
N ASP A 41 5.73 1.72 -9.86
CA ASP A 41 4.41 1.33 -9.34
C ASP A 41 4.45 0.43 -8.10
N THR A 42 5.53 0.57 -7.33
CA THR A 42 5.78 -0.21 -6.12
C THR A 42 6.18 0.70 -4.98
N LEU A 43 5.42 0.67 -3.88
CA LEU A 43 5.89 1.16 -2.59
C LEU A 43 6.81 0.11 -1.98
N THR A 44 8.03 0.52 -1.61
CA THR A 44 8.99 -0.33 -0.90
C THR A 44 9.35 0.32 0.44
N LEU A 45 9.18 -0.44 1.52
CA LEU A 45 9.71 -0.14 2.85
C LEU A 45 10.86 -1.10 3.13
N THR A 46 12.07 -0.55 3.28
CA THR A 46 13.20 -1.31 3.83
C THR A 46 13.30 -1.00 5.31
N PHE A 47 13.40 -2.03 6.15
CA PHE A 47 13.50 -1.90 7.60
C PHE A 47 14.95 -1.96 8.08
N LEU A 48 15.22 -1.43 9.28
CA LEU A 48 16.59 -1.40 9.85
C LEU A 48 17.20 -2.78 10.07
N ASP A 49 16.37 -3.82 10.20
CA ASP A 49 16.85 -5.19 10.31
C ASP A 49 17.16 -5.86 8.97
N GLY A 50 17.02 -5.14 7.85
CA GLY A 50 17.31 -5.61 6.50
C GLY A 50 16.12 -6.21 5.77
N SER A 51 15.00 -6.49 6.47
CA SER A 51 13.78 -6.98 5.82
C SER A 51 13.11 -5.91 4.96
N ILE A 52 12.29 -6.34 4.01
CA ILE A 52 11.63 -5.47 3.04
C ILE A 52 10.13 -5.81 2.99
N LEU A 53 9.27 -4.78 2.98
CA LEU A 53 7.85 -4.90 2.64
C LEU A 53 7.58 -4.12 1.36
N LYS A 54 6.95 -4.77 0.38
CA LYS A 54 6.53 -4.16 -0.88
C LYS A 54 5.01 -4.15 -0.97
N ALA A 55 4.45 -3.05 -1.46
CA ALA A 55 3.04 -2.94 -1.84
C ALA A 55 2.92 -2.59 -3.32
N VAL A 56 2.04 -3.32 -4.02
CA VAL A 56 1.79 -3.15 -5.46
C VAL A 56 0.29 -3.27 -5.75
N ASP A 57 -0.21 -2.55 -6.74
CA ASP A 57 -1.52 -2.84 -7.32
C ASP A 57 -1.42 -4.01 -8.31
N SER A 58 -1.97 -5.15 -7.95
CA SER A 58 -2.00 -6.38 -8.77
C SER A 58 -3.34 -6.57 -9.48
N GLY A 59 -4.15 -5.52 -9.60
CA GLY A 59 -5.48 -5.58 -10.23
C GLY A 59 -5.45 -5.60 -11.75
N GLN A 60 -4.26 -5.45 -12.37
CA GLN A 60 -4.16 -5.32 -13.81
C GLN A 60 -4.71 -6.54 -14.54
N SER A 61 -5.76 -6.31 -15.32
CA SER A 61 -6.54 -7.33 -16.01
C SER A 61 -6.43 -7.22 -17.53
N CYS A 62 -6.24 -6.01 -18.07
CA CYS A 62 -6.19 -5.74 -19.52
C CYS A 62 -5.41 -4.43 -19.85
N CYS A 63 -5.94 -3.65 -20.79
CA CYS A 63 -5.39 -2.42 -21.37
C CYS A 63 -5.41 -1.19 -20.45
N GLU A 64 -5.84 -1.34 -19.20
CA GLU A 64 -5.77 -0.26 -18.24
C GLU A 64 -4.33 0.19 -17.98
N HIS A 65 -4.18 1.48 -17.68
CA HIS A 65 -2.92 2.05 -17.23
C HIS A 65 -3.02 2.28 -15.72
N ARG A 66 -2.24 1.52 -14.96
CA ARG A 66 -2.21 1.56 -13.50
C ARG A 66 -0.84 2.04 -13.03
N TYR A 67 -0.82 3.00 -12.12
CA TYR A 67 0.42 3.52 -11.57
C TYR A 67 0.28 4.01 -10.14
N MET A 68 1.40 4.03 -9.41
CA MET A 68 1.44 4.53 -8.04
C MET A 68 2.31 5.78 -7.93
N VAL A 69 1.80 6.82 -7.29
CA VAL A 69 2.51 8.08 -7.01
C VAL A 69 2.41 8.46 -5.54
N CYS A 70 3.39 9.22 -5.06
CA CYS A 70 3.43 9.71 -3.69
C CYS A 70 4.01 11.12 -3.69
N ASP A 71 3.22 12.07 -3.17
CA ASP A 71 3.62 13.48 -3.06
C ASP A 71 4.25 13.81 -1.69
N ASP A 72 4.17 12.89 -0.72
CA ASP A 72 4.80 13.04 0.58
C ASP A 72 6.34 12.90 0.49
N ASP A 73 7.05 13.60 1.39
CA ASP A 73 8.49 13.40 1.58
C ASP A 73 8.77 12.10 2.35
N LEU A 74 8.94 11.00 1.61
CA LEU A 74 9.19 9.67 2.18
C LEU A 74 10.47 9.59 3.02
N ALA A 75 11.44 10.49 2.82
CA ALA A 75 12.66 10.52 3.63
C ALA A 75 12.37 10.92 5.09
N ALA A 76 11.29 11.67 5.34
CA ALA A 76 10.86 12.08 6.68
C ALA A 76 10.39 10.91 7.57
N TYR A 77 10.19 9.73 6.99
CA TYR A 77 9.71 8.53 7.70
C TYR A 77 10.82 7.55 8.07
N ALA A 78 12.07 7.80 7.66
CA ALA A 78 13.22 7.05 8.15
C ALA A 78 13.35 7.17 9.68
N GLY A 79 13.55 6.04 10.37
CA GLY A 79 13.59 5.95 11.83
C GLY A 79 12.21 5.84 12.50
N SER A 80 11.11 5.96 11.76
CA SER A 80 9.76 5.76 12.29
C SER A 80 9.40 4.27 12.39
N VAL A 81 8.49 3.93 13.32
CA VAL A 81 7.96 2.57 13.47
C VAL A 81 6.78 2.39 12.54
N PHE A 82 6.79 1.33 11.72
CA PHE A 82 5.64 0.92 10.93
C PHE A 82 4.54 0.32 11.81
N THR A 83 3.35 0.91 11.77
CA THR A 83 2.21 0.52 12.63
C THR A 83 1.02 -0.02 11.83
N GLY A 84 1.05 0.06 10.50
CA GLY A 84 0.10 -0.63 9.65
C GLY A 84 -0.13 0.07 8.32
N MET A 85 -1.09 -0.46 7.56
CA MET A 85 -1.55 0.12 6.30
C MET A 85 -3.07 -0.03 6.22
N GLU A 86 -3.70 0.86 5.50
CA GLU A 86 -5.12 0.77 5.18
C GLU A 86 -5.42 1.41 3.83
N ILE A 87 -6.45 0.89 3.18
CA ILE A 87 -6.97 1.43 1.94
C ILE A 87 -8.08 2.44 2.28
N ARG A 88 -8.08 3.58 1.59
CA ARG A 88 -9.16 4.56 1.65
C ARG A 88 -9.57 4.98 0.24
N ASP A 89 -10.87 5.17 0.08
CA ASP A 89 -11.43 5.68 -1.17
C ASP A 89 -10.95 7.11 -1.43
N ALA A 90 -10.74 7.42 -2.71
CA ALA A 90 -10.53 8.78 -3.19
C ALA A 90 -11.64 9.14 -4.18
N PRO A 91 -11.91 10.43 -4.41
CA PRO A 91 -12.75 10.85 -5.53
C PRO A 91 -12.15 10.39 -6.86
N ASN A 92 -12.99 9.93 -7.78
CA ASN A 92 -12.56 9.69 -9.16
C ASN A 92 -12.17 11.01 -9.83
N GLU A 93 -11.20 10.94 -10.72
CA GLU A 93 -10.81 12.04 -11.58
C GLU A 93 -11.51 11.91 -12.95
N PRO A 94 -11.84 13.04 -13.60
CA PRO A 94 -12.36 13.01 -14.95
C PRO A 94 -11.24 12.65 -15.94
N ASP A 95 -11.54 11.77 -16.91
CA ASP A 95 -10.66 11.53 -18.05
C ASP A 95 -11.42 11.68 -19.39
N ASP A 96 -10.67 11.73 -20.49
CA ASP A 96 -11.19 11.97 -21.84
C ASP A 96 -11.92 10.74 -22.48
N TYR A 97 -11.80 9.55 -21.88
CA TYR A 97 -12.16 8.26 -22.48
C TYR A 97 -13.01 7.32 -21.59
N GLY A 98 -13.37 7.73 -20.37
CA GLY A 98 -13.97 6.87 -19.34
C GLY A 98 -13.93 7.46 -17.93
N GLU A 99 -13.56 6.62 -16.96
CA GLU A 99 -13.40 6.98 -15.55
C GLU A 99 -11.96 6.72 -15.12
N HIS A 100 -11.35 7.72 -14.47
CA HIS A 100 -10.05 7.58 -13.83
C HIS A 100 -10.28 7.40 -12.33
N GLU A 101 -10.15 6.16 -11.87
CA GLU A 101 -10.32 5.84 -10.46
C GLU A 101 -9.03 6.11 -9.70
N VAL A 102 -9.18 6.56 -8.46
CA VAL A 102 -8.07 6.80 -7.54
C VAL A 102 -8.36 6.12 -6.21
N GLN A 103 -7.33 5.54 -5.60
CA GLN A 103 -7.40 4.98 -4.25
C GLN A 103 -6.14 5.32 -3.47
N PHE A 104 -6.31 5.66 -2.18
CA PHE A 104 -5.18 5.95 -1.32
C PHE A 104 -4.81 4.74 -0.47
N LEU A 105 -3.55 4.34 -0.55
CA LEU A 105 -2.91 3.48 0.43
C LEU A 105 -2.30 4.36 1.53
N TYR A 106 -2.91 4.35 2.71
CA TYR A 106 -2.38 5.01 3.89
C TYR A 106 -1.38 4.10 4.58
N VAL A 107 -0.17 4.60 4.79
CA VAL A 107 0.90 3.90 5.51
C VAL A 107 1.08 4.55 6.86
N ASN A 108 0.67 3.85 7.91
CA ASN A 108 0.69 4.36 9.27
C ASN A 108 2.05 4.13 9.91
N THR A 109 2.62 5.19 10.48
CA THR A 109 3.88 5.14 11.22
C THR A 109 3.76 5.85 12.56
N SER A 110 4.77 5.70 13.42
CA SER A 110 4.89 6.49 14.65
C SER A 110 5.12 7.99 14.42
N ASN A 111 5.51 8.41 13.21
CA ASN A 111 5.70 9.81 12.83
C ASN A 111 4.49 10.38 12.07
N GLY A 112 3.32 9.74 12.19
CA GLY A 112 2.14 10.03 11.39
C GLY A 112 2.04 9.18 10.13
N PRO A 113 0.92 9.25 9.41
CA PRO A 113 0.77 8.54 8.14
C PRO A 113 1.44 9.28 6.99
N PHE A 114 1.74 8.55 5.91
CA PHE A 114 1.86 9.09 4.56
C PHE A 114 0.88 8.36 3.64
N HIS A 115 0.61 8.92 2.48
CA HIS A 115 -0.29 8.32 1.50
C HIS A 115 0.38 8.09 0.14
N VAL A 116 0.06 6.95 -0.46
CA VAL A 116 0.40 6.63 -1.84
C VAL A 116 -0.90 6.55 -2.62
N ALA A 117 -1.01 7.35 -3.68
CA ALA A 117 -2.14 7.30 -4.59
C ALA A 117 -1.90 6.21 -5.63
N SER A 118 -2.87 5.33 -5.80
CA SER A 118 -2.93 4.39 -6.92
C SER A 118 -3.96 4.93 -7.91
N HIS A 119 -3.58 4.97 -9.17
CA HIS A 119 -4.38 5.46 -10.28
C HIS A 119 -4.73 4.29 -11.19
N ASN A 120 -5.97 4.25 -11.67
CA ASN A 120 -6.42 3.30 -12.67
C ASN A 120 -7.15 4.08 -13.78
N GLU A 121 -6.45 4.31 -14.89
CA GLU A 121 -7.02 4.94 -16.08
C GLU A 121 -7.56 3.85 -17.02
N HIS A 122 -8.88 3.84 -17.24
CA HIS A 122 -9.54 2.83 -18.06
C HIS A 122 -10.78 3.35 -18.79
N ASN A 123 -11.19 2.65 -19.86
CA ASN A 123 -12.34 3.02 -20.69
C ASN A 123 -13.70 2.52 -20.13
N GLY A 124 -13.85 2.46 -18.81
CA GLY A 124 -15.10 2.08 -18.14
C GLY A 124 -15.42 0.58 -18.01
N TYR A 125 -14.54 -0.34 -18.43
CA TYR A 125 -14.82 -1.79 -18.36
C TYR A 125 -14.25 -2.54 -17.13
N TYR A 126 -13.10 -2.11 -16.60
CA TYR A 126 -12.39 -2.79 -15.51
C TYR A 126 -11.87 -1.77 -14.49
N GLY A 127 -12.65 -1.57 -13.43
CA GLY A 127 -12.30 -0.73 -12.29
C GLY A 127 -11.80 -1.54 -11.08
N GLY A 128 -11.45 -0.81 -10.02
CA GLY A 128 -11.00 -1.32 -8.74
C GLY A 128 -9.50 -1.51 -8.64
N PHE A 129 -9.03 -1.57 -7.39
CA PHE A 129 -7.64 -1.77 -7.01
C PHE A 129 -7.49 -3.10 -6.28
N TRP A 130 -6.35 -3.77 -6.48
CA TRP A 130 -6.01 -4.98 -5.76
C TRP A 130 -4.60 -4.86 -5.17
N ILE A 131 -4.51 -4.13 -4.06
CA ILE A 131 -3.24 -3.97 -3.36
C ILE A 131 -2.82 -5.30 -2.70
N THR A 132 -1.64 -5.78 -3.10
CA THR A 132 -1.01 -6.94 -2.49
C THR A 132 0.28 -6.55 -1.78
N LEU A 133 0.63 -7.29 -0.74
CA LEU A 133 1.86 -7.10 0.02
C LEU A 133 2.77 -8.33 -0.11
N ASN A 134 4.06 -8.06 -0.32
CA ASN A 134 5.12 -9.06 -0.30
C ASN A 134 6.14 -8.68 0.78
N TYR A 135 6.49 -9.65 1.64
CA TYR A 135 7.49 -9.45 2.69
C TYR A 135 8.69 -10.36 2.43
N GLU A 136 9.86 -9.75 2.38
CA GLU A 136 11.15 -10.40 2.20
C GLU A 136 11.91 -10.32 3.54
N PRO A 137 12.17 -11.46 4.21
CA PRO A 137 12.99 -11.45 5.41
C PRO A 137 14.45 -11.08 5.07
N ALA A 138 15.18 -10.61 6.09
CA ALA A 138 16.60 -10.28 5.99
C ALA A 138 17.49 -11.52 5.75
#